data_AF-A0A0K3CGQ3-F1
#
_entry.id   AF-A0A0K3CGQ3-F1
#
_cell.length_a   1.000
_cell.length_b   1.000
_cell.length_c   1.000
_cell.angle_alpha   90.00
_cell.angle_beta   90.00
_cell.angle_gamma   90.00
#
_symmetry.space_group_name_H-M   'P 1'
#
loop_
_entity.id
_entity.type
_entity.pdbx_description
1 polymer ?
#
loop_
_entity_poly.entity_id
_entity_poly.type
_entity_poly.pdbx_seq_one_letter_code
_entity_poly.pdbx_strand_id
1 'polypeptide(L)'
;MATTPVDSAAVLPRPRDLSPPPPDLVDSLIRLEERLDREDIVIVAGLDALTAIARVRRTCLHRMEAIRVERERLMSEEILAHQRSRELSRQARQEMALQESWTAEIREVYARAALENIDLSRAGGEKASVDEEESSDEEEVSREEVLNRQLLYLTHSMQKSERRLQSLLDTLRSLPTPSSTQTAHRQLQHLATHYTNQLVEFSFKRQQIAQEVEEMRRKRAAMEDKRDLIILDLVLDWNAMR
;
A
#
# COMPACT_ATOMS: atom_id res chain seq x y z
N MET A 1 54.02 29.44 74.24
CA MET A 1 53.51 30.72 73.71
C MET A 1 54.69 31.49 73.16
N ALA A 2 54.72 32.04 71.94
CA ALA A 2 53.78 32.02 70.84
C ALA A 2 54.59 32.16 69.54
N THR A 3 54.14 31.40 68.55
CA THR A 3 54.39 31.50 67.11
C THR A 3 54.56 32.93 66.58
N THR A 4 55.68 33.21 65.91
CA THR A 4 55.75 34.27 64.90
C THR A 4 55.62 33.63 63.51
N PRO A 5 54.61 33.99 62.71
CA PRO A 5 54.42 33.41 61.40
C PRO A 5 55.36 34.09 60.38
N VAL A 6 56.00 33.27 59.57
CA VAL A 6 56.62 33.68 58.31
C VAL A 6 55.49 33.85 57.29
N ASP A 7 54.91 35.04 57.22
CA ASP A 7 54.11 35.46 56.06
C ASP A 7 55.08 35.84 54.92
N SER A 8 55.59 34.83 54.23
CA SER A 8 56.10 35.00 52.87
C SER A 8 54.96 34.79 51.89
N ALA A 9 53.97 35.70 51.93
CA ALA A 9 53.13 35.92 50.76
C ALA A 9 54.03 36.53 49.70
N ALA A 10 54.52 35.70 48.77
CA ALA A 10 55.08 36.17 47.51
C ALA A 10 53.97 36.95 46.80
N VAL A 11 53.96 38.27 47.03
CA VAL A 11 53.15 39.22 46.26
C VAL A 11 53.71 39.16 44.84
N LEU A 12 53.06 38.36 43.99
CA LEU A 12 53.29 38.43 42.56
C LEU A 12 53.11 39.89 42.14
N PRO A 13 54.11 40.51 41.49
CA PRO A 13 53.96 41.87 41.03
C PRO A 13 52.74 41.94 40.10
N ARG A 14 51.78 42.80 40.45
CA ARG A 14 50.70 43.17 39.53
C ARG A 14 51.36 43.69 38.24
N PRO A 15 50.98 43.21 37.05
CA PRO A 15 51.43 43.84 35.82
C PRO A 15 50.91 45.28 35.83
N ARG A 16 51.83 46.23 35.97
CA ARG A 16 51.56 47.66 35.76
C ARG A 16 51.86 47.97 34.30
N ASP A 17 50.96 48.74 33.72
CA ASP A 17 51.04 49.42 32.43
C ASP A 17 51.05 48.50 31.21
N LEU A 18 49.88 47.88 30.99
CA LEU A 18 49.51 47.25 29.73
C LEU A 18 49.16 48.34 28.73
N SER A 19 50.00 48.55 27.71
CA SER A 19 49.46 49.12 26.47
C SER A 19 48.38 48.15 25.96
N PRO A 20 47.15 48.63 25.67
CA PRO A 20 46.11 47.77 25.14
C PRO A 20 46.62 47.09 23.85
N PRO A 21 46.20 45.85 23.56
CA PRO A 21 46.45 45.25 22.25
C PRO A 21 45.98 46.23 21.16
N PRO A 22 46.65 46.26 19.99
CA PRO A 22 46.29 47.19 18.94
C PRO A 22 44.78 47.06 18.64
N PRO A 23 44.01 48.16 18.71
CA PRO A 23 42.53 48.12 18.64
C PRO A 23 42.04 47.45 17.35
N ASP A 24 42.82 47.56 16.28
CA ASP A 24 42.53 46.97 14.97
C ASP A 24 42.45 45.43 14.99
N LEU A 25 43.27 44.74 15.80
CA LEU A 25 43.26 43.27 15.88
C LEU A 25 42.09 42.76 16.74
N VAL A 26 41.74 43.47 17.82
CA VAL A 26 40.60 43.14 18.68
C VAL A 26 39.28 43.34 17.93
N ASP A 27 39.13 44.47 17.23
CA ASP A 27 37.95 44.73 16.39
C ASP A 27 37.83 43.72 15.24
N SER A 28 38.96 43.27 14.69
CA SER A 28 39.00 42.23 13.66
C SER A 28 38.54 40.87 14.22
N LEU A 29 38.93 40.52 15.45
CA LEU A 29 38.49 39.29 16.11
C LEU A 29 36.99 39.31 16.40
N ILE A 30 36.46 40.42 16.93
CA ILE A 30 35.02 40.60 17.20
C ILE A 30 34.20 40.42 15.92
N ARG A 31 34.61 41.09 14.83
CA ARG A 31 33.94 40.96 13.51
C ARG A 31 34.00 39.55 12.95
N LEU A 32 35.05 38.80 13.26
CA LEU A 32 35.22 37.43 12.78
C LEU A 32 34.34 36.47 13.60
N GLU A 33 34.28 36.64 14.92
CA GLU A 33 33.38 35.89 15.81
C GLU A 33 31.91 36.08 15.38
N GLU A 34 31.48 37.33 15.15
CA GLU A 34 30.12 37.61 14.65
C GLU A 34 29.82 36.94 13.30
N ARG A 35 30.83 36.76 12.44
CA ARG A 35 30.67 36.08 11.16
C ARG A 35 30.60 34.57 11.33
N LEU A 36 31.40 34.00 12.23
CA LEU A 36 31.32 32.58 12.59
C LEU A 36 29.94 32.23 13.13
N ASP A 37 29.40 33.03 14.04
CA ASP A 37 28.05 32.86 14.59
C ASP A 37 26.98 32.87 13.50
N ARG A 38 27.09 33.78 12.52
CA ARG A 38 26.16 33.84 11.38
C ARG A 38 26.23 32.59 10.52
N GLU A 39 27.43 32.08 10.22
CA GLU A 39 27.57 30.84 9.45
C GLU A 39 27.01 29.63 10.22
N ASP A 40 27.21 29.58 11.54
CA ASP A 40 26.66 28.53 12.40
C ASP A 40 25.13 28.52 12.38
N ILE A 41 24.49 29.69 12.45
CA ILE A 41 23.03 29.80 12.31
C ILE A 41 22.56 29.23 10.96
N VAL A 42 23.27 29.54 9.86
CA VAL A 42 22.91 29.05 8.52
C VAL A 42 23.12 27.54 8.40
N ILE A 43 24.23 27.01 8.94
CA ILE A 43 24.52 25.57 8.95
C ILE A 43 23.43 24.82 9.72
N VAL A 44 23.05 25.31 10.91
CA VAL A 44 21.99 24.71 11.73
C VAL A 44 20.65 24.72 10.97
N ALA A 45 20.27 25.84 10.37
CA ALA A 45 19.05 25.92 9.57
C ALA A 45 19.06 24.95 8.37
N GLY A 46 20.20 24.80 7.69
CA GLY A 46 20.36 23.84 6.59
C GLY A 46 20.24 22.38 7.07
N LEU A 47 20.82 22.05 8.22
CA LEU A 47 20.67 20.73 8.83
C LEU A 47 19.22 20.45 9.22
N ASP A 48 18.52 21.41 9.81
CA ASP A 48 17.09 21.29 10.14
C ASP A 48 16.25 21.03 8.88
N ALA A 49 16.51 21.75 7.79
CA ALA A 49 15.86 21.52 6.50
C ALA A 49 16.14 20.10 5.96
N LEU A 50 17.37 19.59 6.07
CA LEU A 50 17.70 18.22 5.69
C LEU A 50 16.94 17.19 6.53
N THR A 51 16.80 17.42 7.84
CA THR A 51 16.02 16.52 8.70
C THR A 51 14.53 16.55 8.34
N ALA A 52 13.98 17.72 8.02
CA ALA A 52 12.59 17.86 7.57
C ALA A 52 12.35 17.10 6.26
N ILE A 53 13.24 17.24 5.28
CA ILE A 53 13.17 16.49 4.01
C ILE A 53 13.26 14.98 4.28
N ALA A 54 14.14 14.54 5.18
CA ALA A 54 14.25 13.12 5.52
C ALA A 54 12.95 12.56 6.14
N ARG A 55 12.27 13.33 6.99
CA ARG A 55 10.96 12.94 7.57
C ARG A 55 9.89 12.80 6.49
N VAL A 56 9.76 13.79 5.60
CA VAL A 56 8.78 13.75 4.50
C VAL A 56 9.10 12.64 3.50
N ARG A 57 10.38 12.42 3.19
CA ARG A 57 10.79 11.31 2.33
C ARG A 57 10.36 9.96 2.93
N ARG A 58 10.54 9.76 4.23
CA ARG A 58 10.11 8.53 4.92
C ARG A 58 8.60 8.33 4.80
N THR A 59 7.79 9.37 4.99
CA THR A 59 6.34 9.25 4.85
C THR A 59 5.91 8.94 3.42
N CYS A 60 6.54 9.57 2.41
CA CYS A 60 6.31 9.24 1.00
C CYS A 60 6.66 7.77 0.69
N LEU A 61 7.79 7.26 1.20
CA LEU A 61 8.17 5.85 1.02
C LEU A 61 7.15 4.89 1.65
N HIS A 62 6.67 5.16 2.86
CA HIS A 62 5.62 4.34 3.48
C HIS A 62 4.32 4.35 2.67
N ARG A 63 3.93 5.51 2.11
CA ARG A 63 2.75 5.61 1.24
C ARG A 63 2.92 4.84 -0.06
N MET A 64 4.12 4.88 -0.66
CA MET A 64 4.42 4.07 -1.84
C MET A 64 4.36 2.57 -1.55
N GLU A 65 4.88 2.13 -0.41
CA GLU A 65 4.79 0.73 -0.01
C GLU A 65 3.33 0.30 0.19
N ALA A 66 2.52 1.13 0.84
CA ALA A 66 1.09 0.86 1.00
C ALA A 66 0.37 0.74 -0.35
N ILE A 67 0.65 1.63 -1.31
CA ILE A 67 0.10 1.57 -2.68
C ILE A 67 0.53 0.29 -3.39
N ARG A 68 1.80 -0.12 -3.22
CA ARG A 68 2.33 -1.36 -3.80
C ARG A 68 1.58 -2.58 -3.26
N VAL A 69 1.45 -2.69 -1.95
CA VAL A 69 0.73 -3.79 -1.29
C VAL A 69 -0.73 -3.84 -1.74
N GLU A 70 -1.41 -2.70 -1.79
CA GLU A 70 -2.80 -2.64 -2.23
C GLU A 70 -2.96 -3.05 -3.70
N ARG A 71 -2.02 -2.65 -4.56
CA ARG A 71 -2.01 -3.06 -5.97
C ARG A 71 -1.80 -4.58 -6.10
N GLU A 72 -0.85 -5.15 -5.38
CA GLU A 72 -0.61 -6.60 -5.37
C GLU A 72 -1.84 -7.37 -4.90
N ARG A 73 -2.50 -6.87 -3.84
CA ARG A 73 -3.76 -7.41 -3.35
C ARG A 73 -4.85 -7.38 -4.42
N LEU A 74 -5.12 -6.23 -5.03
CA LEU A 74 -6.14 -6.09 -6.08
C LEU A 74 -5.85 -6.99 -7.28
N MET A 75 -4.59 -7.12 -7.71
CA MET A 75 -4.20 -8.06 -8.77
C MET A 75 -4.54 -9.50 -8.40
N SER A 76 -4.27 -9.90 -7.14
CA SER A 76 -4.56 -11.25 -6.66
C SER A 76 -6.07 -11.53 -6.60
N GLU A 77 -6.86 -10.56 -6.13
CA GLU A 77 -8.32 -10.65 -6.07
C GLU A 77 -8.91 -10.74 -7.48
N GLU A 78 -8.38 -9.97 -8.44
CA GLU A 78 -8.80 -10.00 -9.84
C GLU A 78 -8.51 -11.35 -10.52
N ILE A 79 -7.32 -11.94 -10.28
CA ILE A 79 -6.98 -13.28 -10.78
C ILE A 79 -7.96 -14.32 -10.23
N LEU A 80 -8.24 -14.29 -8.92
CA LEU A 80 -9.19 -15.20 -8.29
C LEU A 80 -10.62 -15.00 -8.82
N ALA A 81 -11.06 -13.75 -9.01
CA ALA A 81 -12.36 -13.43 -9.58
C ALA A 81 -12.49 -13.96 -11.02
N HIS A 82 -11.44 -13.81 -11.85
CA HIS A 82 -11.41 -14.38 -13.20
C HIS A 82 -11.44 -15.90 -13.20
N GLN A 83 -10.72 -16.57 -12.30
CA GLN A 83 -10.76 -18.03 -12.17
C GLN A 83 -12.17 -18.50 -11.76
N ARG A 84 -12.78 -17.86 -10.76
CA ARG A 84 -14.17 -18.16 -10.34
C ARG A 84 -15.17 -17.93 -11.46
N SER A 85 -15.06 -16.82 -12.18
CA SER A 85 -15.93 -16.51 -13.31
C SER A 85 -15.83 -17.56 -14.43
N ARG A 86 -14.60 -18.00 -14.76
CA ARG A 86 -14.38 -19.07 -15.76
C ARG A 86 -15.00 -20.39 -15.32
N GLU A 87 -14.83 -20.76 -14.05
CA GLU A 87 -15.38 -21.99 -13.49
C GLU A 87 -16.91 -21.98 -13.45
N LEU A 88 -17.52 -20.90 -12.96
CA LEU A 88 -18.97 -20.73 -12.97
C LEU A 88 -19.53 -20.74 -14.40
N SER A 89 -18.83 -20.11 -15.35
CA SER A 89 -19.22 -20.13 -16.78
C SER A 89 -19.09 -21.52 -17.41
N ARG A 90 -18.18 -22.36 -16.90
CA ARG A 90 -18.04 -23.76 -17.32
C ARG A 90 -19.20 -24.59 -16.75
N GLN A 91 -19.52 -24.43 -15.48
CA GLN A 91 -20.64 -25.10 -14.82
C GLN A 91 -21.98 -24.71 -15.45
N ALA A 92 -22.20 -23.42 -15.74
CA ALA A 92 -23.40 -22.96 -16.43
C ALA A 92 -23.56 -23.60 -17.82
N ARG A 93 -22.46 -23.73 -18.58
CA ARG A 93 -22.48 -24.44 -19.87
C ARG A 93 -22.80 -25.92 -19.73
N GLN A 94 -22.32 -26.58 -18.68
CA GLN A 94 -22.66 -27.97 -18.39
C GLN A 94 -24.13 -28.15 -18.03
N GLU A 95 -24.68 -27.27 -17.19
CA GLU A 95 -26.11 -27.29 -16.84
C GLU A 95 -26.99 -27.00 -18.08
N MET A 96 -26.60 -26.07 -18.96
CA MET A 96 -27.31 -25.86 -20.24
C MET A 96 -27.28 -27.10 -21.13
N ALA A 97 -26.14 -27.78 -21.26
CA ALA A 97 -26.04 -29.00 -22.05
C ALA A 97 -26.91 -30.14 -21.49
N LEU A 98 -27.01 -30.25 -20.15
CA LEU A 98 -27.92 -31.20 -19.50
C LEU A 98 -29.39 -30.86 -19.74
N GLN A 99 -29.73 -29.58 -19.72
CA GLN A 99 -31.08 -29.12 -20.08
C GLN A 99 -31.40 -29.48 -21.53
N GLU A 100 -30.47 -29.25 -22.46
CA GLU A 100 -30.64 -29.64 -23.86
C GLU A 100 -30.87 -31.16 -24.00
N SER A 101 -30.09 -32.01 -23.30
CA SER A 101 -30.29 -33.46 -23.34
C SER A 101 -31.64 -33.88 -22.76
N TRP A 102 -32.06 -33.34 -21.61
CA TRP A 102 -33.37 -33.68 -21.03
C TRP A 102 -34.52 -33.19 -21.90
N THR A 103 -34.40 -32.02 -22.55
CA THR A 103 -35.44 -31.57 -23.49
C THR A 103 -35.55 -32.50 -24.70
N ALA A 104 -34.42 -33.07 -25.17
CA ALA A 104 -34.44 -34.07 -26.24
C ALA A 104 -35.10 -35.39 -25.77
N GLU A 105 -34.76 -35.88 -24.59
CA GLU A 105 -35.37 -37.08 -24.00
C GLU A 105 -36.86 -36.91 -23.76
N ILE A 106 -37.30 -35.76 -23.22
CA ILE A 106 -38.72 -35.43 -23.05
C ILE A 106 -39.45 -35.46 -24.39
N ARG A 107 -38.88 -34.85 -25.45
CA ARG A 107 -39.46 -34.90 -26.81
C ARG A 107 -39.56 -36.33 -27.34
N GLU A 108 -38.56 -37.16 -27.07
CA GLU A 108 -38.58 -38.56 -27.47
C GLU A 108 -39.65 -39.36 -26.73
N VAL A 109 -39.82 -39.15 -25.43
CA VAL A 109 -40.88 -39.78 -24.63
C VAL A 109 -42.27 -39.39 -25.17
N TYR A 110 -42.49 -38.11 -25.49
CA TYR A 110 -43.72 -37.67 -26.15
C TYR A 110 -43.91 -38.31 -27.53
N ALA A 111 -42.85 -38.44 -28.33
CA ALA A 111 -42.93 -39.09 -29.64
C ALA A 111 -43.28 -40.58 -29.53
N ARG A 112 -42.71 -41.30 -28.55
CA ARG A 112 -43.02 -42.71 -28.29
C ARG A 112 -44.47 -42.90 -27.86
N ALA A 113 -44.96 -42.07 -26.95
CA ALA A 113 -46.36 -42.14 -26.53
C ALA A 113 -47.34 -41.82 -27.66
N ALA A 114 -46.99 -40.85 -28.54
CA ALA A 114 -47.80 -40.54 -29.71
C ALA A 114 -47.89 -41.71 -30.71
N LEU A 115 -46.82 -42.49 -30.88
CA LEU A 115 -46.84 -43.71 -31.71
C LEU A 115 -47.69 -44.83 -31.09
N GLU A 116 -47.77 -44.86 -29.77
CA GLU A 116 -48.46 -45.90 -29.01
C GLU A 116 -49.90 -45.49 -28.61
N ASN A 117 -50.37 -44.30 -29.00
CA ASN A 117 -51.66 -43.70 -28.58
C ASN A 117 -51.84 -43.65 -27.04
N ILE A 118 -50.75 -43.44 -26.31
CA ILE A 118 -50.74 -43.35 -24.85
C ILE A 118 -50.96 -41.89 -24.44
N ASP A 119 -51.89 -41.65 -23.50
CA ASP A 119 -52.09 -40.32 -22.93
C ASP A 119 -51.09 -40.07 -21.78
N LEU A 120 -50.32 -38.99 -21.89
CA LEU A 120 -49.33 -38.58 -20.88
C LEU A 120 -49.83 -37.41 -20.01
N SER A 121 -51.13 -37.12 -20.05
CA SER A 121 -51.76 -36.02 -19.30
C SER A 121 -51.58 -36.12 -17.78
N ARG A 122 -51.38 -37.34 -17.26
CA ARG A 122 -51.20 -37.62 -15.82
C ARG A 122 -49.83 -37.15 -15.26
N ALA A 123 -48.80 -37.02 -16.09
CA ALA A 123 -47.47 -36.57 -15.66
C ALA A 123 -47.39 -35.08 -15.28
N GLY A 124 -48.40 -34.27 -15.63
CA GLY A 124 -48.41 -32.81 -15.43
C GLY A 124 -49.05 -32.31 -14.13
N GLY A 125 -49.72 -33.18 -13.37
CA GLY A 125 -50.57 -32.72 -12.27
C GLY A 125 -50.82 -33.77 -11.22
N GLU A 126 -49.86 -34.02 -10.33
CA GLU A 126 -50.18 -34.54 -9.00
C GLU A 126 -49.01 -34.26 -8.06
N LYS A 127 -49.22 -33.31 -7.13
CA LYS A 127 -48.54 -33.36 -5.84
C LYS A 127 -49.03 -34.65 -5.19
N ALA A 128 -48.16 -35.64 -5.08
CA ALA A 128 -48.43 -36.89 -4.41
C ALA A 128 -48.98 -36.63 -2.99
N SER A 129 -50.29 -36.74 -2.82
CA SER A 129 -50.90 -37.16 -1.57
C SER A 129 -50.72 -38.67 -1.50
N VAL A 130 -49.78 -39.09 -0.67
CA VAL A 130 -49.61 -40.49 -0.29
C VAL A 130 -50.75 -40.82 0.67
N ASP A 131 -51.80 -41.45 0.16
CA ASP A 131 -52.63 -42.34 0.97
C ASP A 131 -52.11 -43.76 0.72
N GLU A 132 -51.47 -44.32 1.74
CA GLU A 132 -51.12 -45.74 1.80
C GLU A 132 -52.40 -46.55 1.98
N GLU A 133 -52.82 -47.28 0.95
CA GLU A 133 -53.53 -48.55 1.17
C GLU A 133 -52.81 -49.66 0.41
N GLU A 134 -52.44 -50.68 1.17
CA GLU A 134 -51.82 -51.91 0.73
C GLU A 134 -52.75 -52.67 -0.22
N SER A 135 -52.28 -52.98 -1.43
CA SER A 135 -52.73 -54.17 -2.15
C SER A 135 -51.55 -54.86 -2.81
N SER A 136 -51.25 -56.04 -2.27
CA SER A 136 -50.37 -57.05 -2.84
C SER A 136 -51.01 -57.59 -4.11
N ASP A 137 -50.55 -57.13 -5.27
CA ASP A 137 -50.59 -57.86 -6.54
C ASP A 137 -49.37 -57.42 -7.34
N GLU A 138 -48.65 -58.37 -7.95
CA GLU A 138 -47.55 -58.10 -8.87
C GLU A 138 -48.12 -57.44 -10.14
N GLU A 139 -48.42 -56.15 -10.07
CA GLU A 139 -48.90 -55.36 -11.20
C GLU A 139 -47.81 -55.29 -12.28
N GLU A 140 -48.09 -55.88 -13.45
CA GLU A 140 -47.44 -55.53 -14.70
C GLU A 140 -47.57 -54.02 -14.88
N VAL A 141 -46.55 -53.26 -14.44
CA VAL A 141 -46.53 -51.80 -14.54
C VAL A 141 -46.86 -51.43 -15.98
N SER A 142 -48.02 -50.79 -16.17
CA SER A 142 -48.49 -50.44 -17.50
C SER A 142 -47.45 -49.55 -18.18
N ARG A 143 -47.22 -49.77 -19.48
CA ARG A 143 -46.23 -48.99 -20.25
C ARG A 143 -46.49 -47.48 -20.17
N GLU A 144 -47.75 -47.10 -20.02
CA GLU A 144 -48.22 -45.74 -19.73
C GLU A 144 -47.70 -45.21 -18.38
N GLU A 145 -47.80 -45.97 -17.30
CA GLU A 145 -47.25 -45.58 -16.00
C GLU A 145 -45.73 -45.42 -16.04
N VAL A 146 -45.02 -46.27 -16.78
CA VAL A 146 -43.57 -46.15 -16.95
C VAL A 146 -43.20 -44.84 -17.64
N LEU A 147 -43.88 -44.49 -18.74
CA LEU A 147 -43.63 -43.25 -19.48
C LEU A 147 -44.02 -42.01 -18.67
N ASN A 148 -45.12 -42.07 -17.92
CA ASN A 148 -45.55 -40.99 -17.02
C ASN A 148 -44.56 -40.77 -15.87
N ARG A 149 -44.07 -41.84 -15.23
CA ARG A 149 -43.02 -41.75 -14.21
C ARG A 149 -41.73 -41.16 -14.79
N GLN A 150 -41.31 -41.60 -15.99
CA GLN A 150 -40.14 -41.05 -16.67
C GLN A 150 -40.27 -39.55 -16.96
N LEU A 151 -41.42 -39.08 -17.46
CA LEU A 151 -41.67 -37.66 -17.66
C LEU A 151 -41.60 -36.86 -16.36
N LEU A 152 -42.17 -37.37 -15.28
CA LEU A 152 -42.18 -36.71 -13.99
C LEU A 152 -40.76 -36.55 -13.42
N TYR A 153 -39.91 -37.56 -13.56
CA TYR A 153 -38.50 -37.47 -13.19
C TYR A 153 -37.73 -36.48 -14.05
N LEU A 154 -37.90 -36.51 -15.37
CA LEU A 154 -37.20 -35.61 -16.29
C LEU A 154 -37.61 -34.14 -16.07
N THR A 155 -38.89 -33.87 -15.89
CA THR A 155 -39.41 -32.51 -15.62
C THR A 155 -38.93 -31.98 -14.27
N HIS A 156 -38.93 -32.80 -13.22
CA HIS A 156 -38.38 -32.41 -11.93
C HIS A 156 -36.86 -32.15 -11.99
N SER A 157 -36.11 -33.00 -12.70
CA SER A 157 -34.67 -32.81 -12.92
C SER A 157 -34.38 -31.50 -13.66
N MET A 158 -35.15 -31.21 -14.72
CA MET A 158 -35.06 -29.98 -15.49
C MET A 158 -35.30 -28.74 -14.62
N GLN A 159 -36.38 -28.69 -13.85
CA GLN A 159 -36.65 -27.57 -12.94
C GLN A 159 -35.52 -27.36 -11.91
N LYS A 160 -34.93 -28.45 -11.42
CA LYS A 160 -33.80 -28.38 -10.48
C LYS A 160 -32.56 -27.78 -11.13
N SER A 161 -32.23 -28.17 -12.37
CA SER A 161 -31.12 -27.53 -13.11
C SER A 161 -31.38 -26.07 -13.40
N GLU A 162 -32.63 -25.69 -13.69
CA GLU A 162 -32.98 -24.29 -13.99
C GLU A 162 -32.71 -23.39 -12.79
N ARG A 163 -33.10 -23.82 -11.58
CA ARG A 163 -32.78 -23.11 -10.34
C ARG A 163 -31.27 -23.02 -10.10
N ARG A 164 -30.51 -24.08 -10.40
CA ARG A 164 -29.04 -24.07 -10.30
C ARG A 164 -28.43 -23.09 -11.28
N LEU A 165 -28.89 -23.10 -12.54
CA LEU A 165 -28.42 -22.20 -13.58
C LEU A 165 -28.72 -20.75 -13.25
N GLN A 166 -29.92 -20.44 -12.75
CA GLN A 166 -30.26 -19.10 -12.25
C GLN A 166 -29.30 -18.66 -11.13
N SER A 167 -29.04 -19.53 -10.15
CA SER A 167 -28.07 -19.26 -9.08
C SER A 167 -26.64 -19.02 -9.60
N LEU A 168 -26.19 -19.79 -10.60
CA LEU A 168 -24.88 -19.59 -11.24
C LEU A 168 -24.81 -18.26 -12.02
N LEU A 169 -25.89 -17.86 -12.69
CA LEU A 169 -25.94 -16.58 -13.40
C LEU A 169 -25.99 -15.39 -12.44
N ASP A 170 -26.70 -15.49 -11.32
CA ASP A 170 -26.76 -14.43 -10.32
C ASP A 170 -25.41 -14.26 -9.59
N THR A 171 -24.71 -15.36 -9.32
CA THR A 171 -23.33 -15.29 -8.80
C THR A 171 -22.37 -14.69 -9.83
N LEU A 172 -22.50 -15.03 -11.12
CA LEU A 172 -21.74 -14.38 -12.20
C LEU A 172 -22.00 -12.87 -12.31
N ARG A 173 -23.23 -12.41 -12.10
CA ARG A 173 -23.60 -10.98 -12.13
C ARG A 173 -23.06 -10.18 -10.96
N SER A 174 -22.87 -10.81 -9.80
CA SER A 174 -22.37 -10.16 -8.58
C SER A 174 -20.83 -10.14 -8.48
N LEU A 175 -20.12 -10.87 -9.35
CA LEU A 175 -18.67 -10.81 -9.44
C LEU A 175 -18.19 -9.40 -9.89
N PRO A 176 -17.06 -8.91 -9.35
CA PRO A 176 -16.52 -7.62 -9.72
C PRO A 176 -16.24 -7.54 -11.22
N THR A 177 -16.69 -6.45 -11.83
CA THR A 177 -16.48 -6.20 -13.26
C THR A 177 -15.05 -5.74 -13.53
N PRO A 178 -14.46 -6.16 -14.67
CA PRO A 178 -13.10 -5.77 -15.04
C PRO A 178 -12.94 -4.25 -15.22
N SER A 179 -14.02 -3.52 -15.46
CA SER A 179 -14.00 -2.06 -15.55
C SER A 179 -13.75 -1.39 -14.19
N SER A 180 -14.30 -1.94 -13.11
CA SER A 180 -14.13 -1.41 -11.74
C SER A 180 -12.72 -1.66 -11.19
N THR A 181 -12.15 -2.84 -11.47
CA THR A 181 -10.76 -3.15 -11.09
C THR A 181 -9.77 -2.30 -11.89
N GLN A 182 -10.03 -2.11 -13.19
CA GLN A 182 -9.16 -1.30 -14.05
C GLN A 182 -9.14 0.18 -13.64
N THR A 183 -10.26 0.76 -13.19
CA THR A 183 -10.28 2.14 -12.68
C THR A 183 -9.48 2.26 -11.38
N ALA A 184 -9.62 1.31 -10.45
CA ALA A 184 -8.83 1.28 -9.21
C ALA A 184 -7.32 1.17 -9.49
N HIS A 185 -6.90 0.29 -10.43
CA HIS A 185 -5.50 0.18 -10.85
C HIS A 185 -4.95 1.48 -11.42
N ARG A 186 -5.73 2.19 -12.26
CA ARG A 186 -5.32 3.48 -12.81
C ARG A 186 -5.16 4.53 -11.71
N GLN A 187 -6.07 4.58 -10.74
CA GLN A 187 -5.98 5.51 -9.61
C GLN A 187 -4.72 5.25 -8.78
N LEU A 188 -4.43 3.98 -8.45
CA LEU A 188 -3.21 3.61 -7.72
C LEU A 188 -1.94 3.94 -8.53
N GLN A 189 -1.96 3.76 -9.85
CA GLN A 189 -0.85 4.14 -10.71
C GLN A 189 -0.62 5.66 -10.71
N HIS A 190 -1.67 6.47 -10.80
CA HIS A 190 -1.56 7.92 -10.69
C HIS A 190 -0.95 8.34 -9.34
N LEU A 191 -1.43 7.76 -8.24
CA LEU A 191 -0.86 8.03 -6.91
C LEU A 191 0.61 7.62 -6.81
N ALA A 192 0.97 6.44 -7.33
CA ALA A 192 2.36 5.97 -7.35
C ALA A 192 3.26 6.93 -8.14
N THR A 193 2.82 7.39 -9.32
CA THR A 193 3.59 8.36 -10.12
C THR A 193 3.76 9.69 -9.38
N HIS A 194 2.70 10.18 -8.73
CA HIS A 194 2.75 11.40 -7.94
C HIS A 194 3.78 11.31 -6.80
N TYR A 195 3.74 10.26 -5.98
CA TYR A 195 4.71 10.09 -4.89
C TYR A 195 6.13 9.85 -5.39
N THR A 196 6.30 9.18 -6.54
CA THR A 196 7.61 8.99 -7.17
C THR A 196 8.20 10.35 -7.58
N ASN A 197 7.41 11.20 -8.23
CA ASN A 197 7.85 12.54 -8.63
C ASN A 197 8.23 13.38 -7.40
N GLN A 198 7.43 13.34 -6.33
CA GLN A 198 7.76 14.02 -5.07
C GLN A 198 9.09 13.53 -4.47
N LEU A 199 9.35 12.21 -4.49
CA LEU A 199 10.62 11.66 -4.00
C LEU A 199 11.82 12.15 -4.83
N VAL A 200 11.66 12.26 -6.14
CA VAL A 200 12.69 12.83 -7.03
C VAL A 200 12.95 14.29 -6.66
N GLU A 201 11.92 15.10 -6.50
CA GLU A 201 12.06 16.50 -6.06
C GLU A 201 12.76 16.62 -4.70
N PHE A 202 12.39 15.79 -3.72
CA PHE A 202 13.05 15.78 -2.42
C PHE A 202 14.49 15.32 -2.50
N SER A 203 14.82 14.39 -3.40
CA SER A 203 16.20 13.95 -3.61
C SER A 203 17.07 15.10 -4.14
N PHE A 204 16.54 15.88 -5.09
CA PHE A 204 17.22 17.05 -5.64
C PHE A 204 17.41 18.14 -4.58
N LYS A 205 16.33 18.51 -3.87
CA LYS A 205 16.39 19.51 -2.78
C LYS A 205 17.37 19.11 -1.69
N ARG A 206 17.39 17.83 -1.30
CA ARG A 206 18.34 17.30 -0.32
C ARG A 206 19.78 17.47 -0.80
N GLN A 207 20.05 17.16 -2.07
CA GLN A 207 21.39 17.29 -2.64
C GLN A 207 21.84 18.75 -2.65
N GLN A 208 20.96 19.66 -3.07
CA GLN A 208 21.24 21.09 -3.09
C GLN A 208 21.57 21.62 -1.68
N ILE A 209 20.72 21.37 -0.69
CA ILE A 209 20.94 21.87 0.68
C ILE A 209 22.19 21.22 1.30
N ALA A 210 22.46 19.94 1.00
CA ALA A 210 23.67 19.30 1.48
C ALA A 210 24.94 19.94 0.92
N GLN A 211 24.93 20.36 -0.36
CA GLN A 211 26.04 21.10 -0.97
C GLN A 211 26.21 22.47 -0.32
N GLU A 212 25.11 23.21 -0.14
CA GLU A 212 25.12 24.52 0.53
C GLU A 212 25.70 24.43 1.95
N VAL A 213 25.24 23.47 2.76
CA VAL A 213 25.76 23.24 4.12
C VAL A 213 27.26 22.92 4.11
N GLU A 214 27.72 22.11 3.17
CA GLU A 214 29.13 21.75 3.05
C GLU A 214 30.00 22.95 2.66
N GLU A 215 29.51 23.82 1.77
CA GLU A 215 30.19 25.07 1.43
C GLU A 215 30.29 26.02 2.62
N MET A 216 29.21 26.16 3.41
CA MET A 216 29.22 27.00 4.62
C MET A 216 30.16 26.44 5.68
N ARG A 217 30.23 25.11 5.85
CA ARG A 217 31.21 24.46 6.73
C ARG A 217 32.66 24.75 6.33
N ARG A 218 32.96 24.74 5.03
CA ARG A 218 34.30 25.10 4.53
C ARG A 218 34.62 26.57 4.78
N LYS A 219 33.66 27.47 4.57
CA LYS A 219 33.82 28.90 4.87
C LYS A 219 34.06 29.13 6.35
N ARG A 220 33.29 28.46 7.21
CA ARG A 220 33.46 28.49 8.67
C ARG A 220 34.86 28.04 9.08
N ALA A 221 35.32 26.88 8.61
CA ALA A 221 36.66 26.37 8.90
C ALA A 221 37.76 27.36 8.49
N ALA A 222 37.66 27.94 7.29
CA ALA A 222 38.61 28.95 6.84
C ALA A 222 38.57 30.26 7.66
N MET A 223 37.46 30.55 8.33
CA MET A 223 37.38 31.66 9.27
C MET A 223 37.95 31.29 10.64
N GLU A 224 37.71 30.07 11.13
CA GLU A 224 38.36 29.56 12.35
C GLU A 224 39.90 29.62 12.21
N ASP A 225 40.45 29.18 11.09
CA ASP A 225 41.90 29.29 10.81
C ASP A 225 42.39 30.74 10.90
N LYS A 226 41.60 31.71 10.39
CA LYS A 226 41.94 33.14 10.47
C LYS A 226 41.84 33.69 11.89
N ARG A 227 40.85 33.25 12.66
CA ARG A 227 40.70 33.62 14.06
C ARG A 227 41.94 33.17 14.84
N ASP A 228 42.33 31.92 14.63
CA ASP A 228 43.44 31.30 15.34
C ASP A 228 44.78 31.98 14.98
N LEU A 229 44.95 32.43 13.72
CA LEU A 229 46.08 33.28 13.31
C LEU A 229 46.09 34.64 14.03
N ILE A 230 44.95 35.36 14.09
CA ILE A 230 44.86 36.65 14.80
C ILE A 230 45.14 36.47 16.30
N ILE A 231 44.64 35.39 16.91
CA ILE A 231 44.92 35.06 18.31
C ILE A 231 46.43 34.81 18.50
N LEU A 232 47.07 34.08 17.59
CA LEU A 232 48.51 33.85 17.65
C LEU A 232 49.29 35.17 17.57
N ASP A 233 48.95 36.06 16.65
CA ASP A 233 49.60 37.37 16.52
C ASP A 233 49.43 38.20 17.80
N LEU A 234 48.21 38.24 18.37
CA LEU A 234 47.96 38.91 19.65
C LEU A 234 48.79 38.34 20.81
N VAL A 235 48.95 37.01 20.86
CA VAL A 235 49.78 36.33 21.89
C VAL A 235 51.27 36.65 21.69
N LEU A 236 51.74 36.69 20.45
CA LEU A 236 53.13 37.04 20.12
C LEU A 236 53.43 38.50 20.46
N ASP A 237 52.55 39.43 20.07
CA ASP A 237 52.66 40.85 20.42
C ASP A 237 52.66 41.05 21.94
N TRP A 238 51.76 40.37 22.66
CA TRP A 238 51.72 40.40 24.11
C TRP A 238 53.00 39.89 24.75
N ASN A 239 53.58 38.81 24.23
CA ASN A 239 54.84 38.27 24.73
C ASN A 239 56.02 39.19 24.41
N ALA A 240 56.01 39.89 23.28
CA ALA A 240 57.04 40.86 22.92
C ALA A 240 56.99 42.15 23.76
N MET A 241 55.82 42.48 24.33
CA MET A 241 55.63 43.59 25.25
C MET A 241 56.03 43.27 26.71
N ARG A 242 56.41 42.02 27.01
CA ARG A 242 56.90 41.57 28.32
C ARG A 242 58.42 41.45 28.36
#